data_AF-A0A2V7V526-F1
#
_entry.id   AF-A0A2V7V526-F1
#
_cell.length_a   1.000
_cell.length_b   1.000
_cell.length_c   1.000
_cell.angle_alpha   90.00
_cell.angle_beta   90.00
_cell.angle_gamma   90.00
#
_symmetry.space_group_name_H-M   'P 1'
#
loop_
_entity.id
_entity.type
_entity.pdbx_description
1 polymer ?
#
loop_
_entity_poly.entity_id
_entity_poly.type
_entity_poly.pdbx_seq_one_letter_code
_entity_poly.pdbx_strand_id
1 'polypeptide(L)'
;LLLPCGAGVTAAVMAAPPETYHYKPRQRVPPSLESVLKNLTPGQDAFPEEKEAEELSARLGELAARLRERPARAAEAVEMLLAPEFRGARLTPTDEVPEGNSPRLEVFRSRTMPSDLVLDRAAFRGELTALVSELAAVSTAEFLISGRSCASTWPVRPGKAGAPRGSATGRCGGGATPAAPGA
;
A
#
# COMPACT_ATOMS: atom_id res chain seq x y z
N LEU A 1 -58.93 -30.99 16.88
CA LEU A 1 -57.58 -30.90 17.48
C LEU A 1 -56.99 -29.57 17.04
N LEU A 2 -57.35 -28.47 17.71
CA LEU A 2 -56.61 -27.82 18.82
C LEU A 2 -55.18 -27.41 18.44
N LEU A 3 -55.00 -26.09 18.39
CA LEU A 3 -53.78 -25.29 18.21
C LEU A 3 -53.04 -25.15 19.58
N PRO A 4 -51.95 -24.37 19.71
CA PRO A 4 -50.52 -24.71 19.64
C PRO A 4 -49.76 -24.51 20.98
N CYS A 5 -48.51 -24.98 21.09
CA CYS A 5 -47.51 -24.54 22.10
C CYS A 5 -46.14 -25.13 21.70
N GLY A 6 -44.99 -24.48 21.77
CA GLY A 6 -44.65 -23.24 22.45
C GLY A 6 -43.37 -22.63 21.88
N ALA A 7 -43.19 -21.35 22.22
CA ALA A 7 -42.00 -20.57 21.97
C ALA A 7 -40.81 -21.10 22.78
N GLY A 8 -39.64 -21.13 22.16
CA GLY A 8 -38.36 -21.38 22.80
C GLY A 8 -37.31 -20.47 22.21
N VAL A 9 -37.41 -19.16 22.46
CA VAL A 9 -36.29 -18.23 22.26
C VAL A 9 -35.37 -18.39 23.46
N THR A 10 -34.31 -19.17 23.32
CA THR A 10 -33.19 -19.12 24.25
C THR A 10 -32.28 -17.96 23.85
N ALA A 11 -32.54 -16.80 24.44
CA ALA A 11 -31.58 -15.71 24.43
C ALA A 11 -30.35 -16.14 25.25
N ALA A 12 -29.26 -16.46 24.57
CA ALA A 12 -27.97 -16.58 25.22
C ALA A 12 -27.59 -15.20 25.77
N VAL A 13 -27.68 -15.04 27.09
CA VAL A 13 -27.05 -13.93 27.78
C VAL A 13 -25.55 -14.08 27.55
N MET A 14 -25.00 -13.31 26.61
CA MET A 14 -23.57 -13.05 26.54
C MET A 14 -23.20 -12.38 27.86
N ALA A 15 -22.61 -13.16 28.77
CA ALA A 15 -21.95 -12.63 29.93
C ALA A 15 -20.87 -11.65 29.44
N ALA A 16 -21.00 -10.38 29.83
CA ALA A 16 -20.02 -9.36 29.54
C ALA A 16 -18.64 -9.82 30.06
N PRO A 17 -17.56 -9.65 29.28
CA PRO A 17 -16.22 -9.97 29.76
C PRO A 17 -15.94 -9.18 31.05
N PRO A 18 -15.22 -9.76 32.02
CA PRO A 18 -14.84 -9.03 33.23
C PRO A 18 -14.04 -7.78 32.83
N GLU A 19 -14.57 -6.61 33.18
CA GLU A 19 -13.89 -5.32 33.10
C GLU A 19 -12.53 -5.44 33.79
N THR A 20 -11.47 -5.58 32.98
CA THR A 20 -10.11 -5.67 33.49
C THR A 20 -9.70 -4.27 33.88
N TYR A 21 -9.66 -4.00 35.19
CA TYR A 21 -9.32 -2.67 35.71
C TYR A 21 -7.85 -2.35 35.43
N HIS A 22 -7.60 -1.63 34.34
CA HIS A 22 -6.28 -1.10 34.02
C HIS A 22 -6.06 0.21 34.77
N TYR A 23 -5.27 0.16 35.84
CA TYR A 23 -4.83 1.38 36.53
C TYR A 23 -3.98 2.24 35.58
N LYS A 24 -4.51 3.41 35.20
CA LYS A 24 -3.78 4.43 34.43
C LYS A 24 -3.23 5.48 35.38
N PRO A 25 -1.94 5.43 35.76
CA PRO A 25 -1.36 6.45 36.63
C PRO A 25 -1.45 7.83 35.98
N ARG A 26 -1.91 8.83 36.72
CA ARG A 26 -1.87 10.23 36.28
C ARG A 26 -0.41 10.71 36.29
N GLN A 27 0.25 10.59 35.15
CA GLN A 27 1.58 11.15 34.95
C GLN A 27 1.48 12.69 34.90
N ARG A 28 2.24 13.35 35.77
CA ARG A 28 2.33 14.81 35.79
C ARG A 28 3.19 15.25 34.61
N VAL A 29 2.64 16.13 33.77
CA VAL A 29 3.37 16.71 32.64
C VAL A 29 4.54 17.56 33.18
N PRO A 30 5.78 17.37 32.69
CA PRO A 30 6.91 18.20 33.08
C PRO A 30 6.65 19.69 32.72
N PRO A 31 7.06 20.65 33.56
CA PRO A 31 6.82 22.08 33.32
C PRO A 31 7.38 22.59 31.98
N SER A 32 8.45 21.98 31.49
CA SER A 32 9.07 22.29 30.20
C SER A 32 8.20 21.96 28.99
N LEU A 33 7.25 21.03 29.13
CA LEU A 33 6.38 20.58 28.05
C LEU A 33 4.98 21.23 28.10
N GLU A 34 4.62 21.88 29.21
CA GLU A 34 3.30 22.52 29.35
C GLU A 34 3.03 23.60 28.30
N SER A 35 4.06 24.38 27.92
CA SER A 35 3.92 25.42 26.90
C SER A 35 3.74 24.85 25.49
N VAL A 36 4.38 23.71 25.19
CA VAL A 36 4.26 23.02 23.90
C VAL A 36 2.92 22.30 23.81
N LEU A 37 2.52 21.58 24.87
CA LEU A 37 1.28 20.82 24.92
C LEU A 37 0.03 21.70 24.89
N LYS A 38 0.08 22.94 25.41
CA LYS A 38 -1.01 23.92 25.24
C LYS A 38 -1.28 24.30 23.78
N ASN A 39 -0.27 24.16 22.92
CA ASN A 39 -0.37 24.50 21.50
C ASN A 39 -0.66 23.28 20.62
N LEU A 40 -0.59 22.06 21.17
CA LEU A 40 -0.95 20.84 20.47
C LEU A 40 -2.42 20.53 20.73
N THR A 41 -3.24 20.59 19.69
CA THR A 41 -4.61 20.11 19.78
C THR A 41 -4.57 18.57 19.68
N PRO A 42 -5.07 17.83 20.68
CA PRO A 42 -5.08 16.37 20.62
C PRO A 42 -5.79 15.87 19.35
N GLY A 43 -5.16 14.96 18.60
CA GLY A 43 -5.69 14.41 17.35
C GLY A 43 -5.44 15.27 16.10
N GLN A 44 -4.69 16.38 16.22
CA GLN A 44 -4.16 17.16 15.08
C GLN A 44 -2.65 16.93 14.89
N ASP A 45 -2.08 15.91 15.54
CA ASP A 45 -0.68 15.50 15.41
C ASP A 45 -0.45 14.48 14.30
N ALA A 46 -1.49 14.12 13.54
CA ALA A 46 -1.36 13.28 12.37
C ALA A 46 -0.33 13.89 11.42
N PHE A 47 0.71 13.12 11.12
CA PHE A 47 1.75 13.59 10.20
C PHE A 47 1.12 13.83 8.83
N PRO A 48 1.50 14.87 8.09
CA PRO A 48 0.98 15.11 6.74
C PRO A 48 1.07 13.85 5.84
N GLU A 49 2.12 13.06 6.05
CA GLU A 49 2.37 11.80 5.34
C GLU A 49 1.35 10.69 5.65
N GLU A 50 0.72 10.69 6.83
CA GLU A 50 -0.32 9.73 7.22
C GLU A 50 -1.61 10.00 6.44
N LYS A 51 -1.97 11.28 6.29
CA LYS A 51 -3.11 11.68 5.46
C LYS A 51 -2.93 11.26 4.00
N GLU A 52 -1.74 11.48 3.45
CA GLU A 52 -1.41 11.03 2.09
C GLU A 52 -1.51 9.50 1.95
N ALA A 53 -1.05 8.75 2.96
CA ALA A 53 -1.14 7.29 2.96
C ALA A 53 -2.60 6.80 3.01
N GLU A 54 -3.46 7.45 3.79
CA GLU A 54 -4.89 7.16 3.82
C GLU A 54 -5.56 7.44 2.47
N GLU A 55 -5.26 8.58 1.85
CA GLU A 55 -5.80 8.94 0.53
C GLU A 55 -5.35 7.94 -0.54
N LEU A 56 -4.08 7.56 -0.56
CA LEU A 56 -3.56 6.54 -1.47
C LEU A 56 -4.23 5.17 -1.23
N SER A 57 -4.37 4.78 0.03
CA SER A 57 -5.03 3.52 0.40
C SER A 57 -6.47 3.48 -0.07
N ALA A 58 -7.21 4.59 0.06
CA ALA A 58 -8.58 4.71 -0.42
C ALA A 58 -8.67 4.56 -1.95
N ARG A 59 -7.76 5.20 -2.71
CA ARG A 59 -7.71 5.11 -4.18
C ARG A 59 -7.36 3.69 -4.66
N LEU A 60 -6.43 3.02 -4.00
CA LEU A 60 -6.09 1.63 -4.29
C LEU A 60 -7.23 0.68 -3.93
N GLY A 61 -7.95 0.96 -2.84
CA GLY A 61 -9.17 0.24 -2.46
C GLY A 61 -10.27 0.36 -3.52
N GLU A 62 -10.42 1.53 -4.14
CA GLU A 62 -11.35 1.73 -5.26
C GLU A 62 -10.96 0.87 -6.47
N LEU A 63 -9.68 0.84 -6.84
CA LEU A 63 -9.20 -0.01 -7.93
C LEU A 63 -9.44 -1.50 -7.62
N ALA A 64 -9.18 -1.93 -6.39
CA ALA A 64 -9.42 -3.30 -5.93
C ALA A 64 -10.91 -3.69 -6.01
N ALA A 65 -11.81 -2.78 -5.63
CA ALA A 65 -13.25 -3.02 -5.75
C ALA A 65 -13.68 -3.22 -7.20
N ARG A 66 -13.22 -2.34 -8.11
CA ARG A 66 -13.54 -2.44 -9.53
C ARG A 66 -13.01 -3.73 -10.17
N LEU A 67 -11.80 -4.17 -9.80
CA LEU A 67 -11.24 -5.44 -10.26
C LEU A 67 -12.10 -6.63 -9.83
N ARG A 68 -12.62 -6.63 -8.60
CA ARG A 68 -13.48 -7.71 -8.09
C ARG A 68 -14.86 -7.71 -8.74
N GLU A 69 -15.44 -6.53 -8.98
CA GLU A 69 -16.78 -6.42 -9.58
C GLU A 69 -16.78 -6.74 -11.07
N ARG A 70 -15.83 -6.16 -11.83
CA ARG A 70 -15.75 -6.27 -13.29
C ARG A 70 -14.31 -6.21 -13.78
N PRO A 71 -13.56 -7.33 -13.76
CA PRO A 71 -12.14 -7.37 -14.15
C PRO A 71 -11.88 -6.73 -15.52
N ALA A 72 -12.65 -7.12 -16.54
CA ALA A 72 -12.50 -6.61 -17.91
C ALA A 72 -12.72 -5.09 -18.06
N ARG A 73 -13.42 -4.43 -17.14
CA ARG A 73 -13.65 -2.98 -17.15
C ARG A 73 -12.83 -2.22 -16.12
N ALA A 74 -12.11 -2.91 -15.24
CA ALA A 74 -11.35 -2.27 -14.18
C ALA A 74 -10.26 -1.34 -14.73
N ALA A 75 -9.71 -1.64 -15.90
CA ALA A 75 -8.74 -0.79 -16.58
C ALA A 75 -9.29 0.60 -16.97
N GLU A 76 -10.62 0.78 -17.07
CA GLU A 76 -11.21 2.11 -17.28
C GLU A 76 -10.95 3.07 -16.11
N ALA A 77 -10.73 2.54 -14.90
CA ALA A 77 -10.39 3.34 -13.72
C ALA A 77 -9.03 4.02 -13.84
N VAL A 78 -8.13 3.51 -14.69
CA VAL A 78 -6.77 4.04 -14.87
C VAL A 78 -6.77 5.50 -15.30
N GLU A 79 -7.68 5.90 -16.20
CA GLU A 79 -7.75 7.29 -16.68
C GLU A 79 -8.14 8.28 -15.58
N MET A 80 -8.89 7.82 -14.58
CA MET A 80 -9.38 8.64 -13.47
C MET A 80 -8.45 8.61 -12.25
N LEU A 81 -7.78 7.48 -12.01
CA LEU A 81 -6.92 7.28 -10.84
C LEU A 81 -5.46 7.68 -11.09
N LEU A 82 -4.98 7.61 -12.33
CA LEU A 82 -3.60 7.93 -12.66
C LEU A 82 -3.47 9.32 -13.30
N ALA A 83 -2.46 10.06 -12.85
CA ALA A 83 -2.10 11.36 -13.40
C ALA A 83 -1.72 11.25 -14.90
N PRO A 84 -1.96 12.28 -15.73
CA PRO A 84 -1.60 12.27 -17.14
C PRO A 84 -0.11 11.98 -17.40
N GLU A 85 0.76 12.48 -16.53
CA GLU A 85 2.21 12.31 -16.56
C GLU A 85 2.71 10.99 -15.96
N PHE A 86 1.80 10.08 -15.60
CA PHE A 86 2.12 8.78 -15.02
C PHE A 86 3.16 8.02 -15.87
N ARG A 87 4.06 7.34 -15.16
CA ARG A 87 5.03 6.40 -15.72
C ARG A 87 5.00 5.11 -14.94
N GLY A 88 4.68 4.02 -15.62
CA GLY A 88 4.58 2.67 -15.07
C GLY A 88 5.65 1.74 -15.63
N ALA A 89 6.00 0.72 -14.86
CA ALA A 89 6.74 -0.43 -15.37
C ALA A 89 5.80 -1.40 -16.10
N ARG A 90 6.37 -2.35 -16.83
CA ARG A 90 5.59 -3.40 -17.50
C ARG A 90 4.93 -4.32 -16.49
N LEU A 91 3.74 -4.81 -16.84
CA LEU A 91 2.96 -5.77 -16.05
C LEU A 91 3.16 -7.21 -16.50
N THR A 92 3.92 -7.44 -17.57
CA THR A 92 4.31 -8.77 -18.04
C THR A 92 5.78 -9.07 -17.69
N PRO A 93 6.08 -10.30 -17.24
CA PRO A 93 7.45 -10.70 -16.96
C PRO A 93 8.26 -10.87 -18.25
N THR A 94 9.57 -10.62 -18.18
CA THR A 94 10.49 -10.87 -19.31
C THR A 94 10.88 -12.35 -19.39
N ASP A 95 10.96 -13.01 -18.23
CA ASP A 95 11.28 -14.43 -18.11
C ASP A 95 10.29 -15.09 -17.14
N GLU A 96 9.59 -16.09 -17.65
CA GLU A 96 8.57 -16.85 -16.95
C GLU A 96 8.77 -18.34 -17.22
N VAL A 97 8.73 -19.13 -16.15
CA VAL A 97 8.99 -20.56 -16.21
C VAL A 97 7.82 -21.33 -15.62
N PRO A 98 7.30 -22.37 -16.30
CA PRO A 98 6.30 -23.23 -15.72
C PRO A 98 6.88 -23.98 -14.51
N GLU A 99 6.16 -23.93 -13.40
CA GLU A 99 6.46 -24.60 -12.16
C GLU A 99 5.44 -25.72 -11.93
N GLY A 100 5.91 -26.95 -11.70
CA GLY A 100 5.07 -28.12 -11.50
C GLY A 100 4.97 -29.03 -12.73
N ASN A 101 4.31 -30.18 -12.56
CA ASN A 101 4.22 -31.24 -13.57
C ASN A 101 2.81 -31.85 -13.64
N SER A 102 1.77 -31.03 -13.50
CA SER A 102 0.37 -31.49 -13.52
C SER A 102 -0.36 -30.91 -14.73
N PRO A 103 -1.02 -31.73 -15.57
CA PRO A 103 -1.77 -31.25 -16.72
C PRO A 103 -3.10 -30.57 -16.35
N ARG A 104 -3.47 -30.54 -15.06
CA ARG A 104 -4.72 -29.93 -14.58
C ARG A 104 -4.54 -28.54 -13.99
N LEU A 105 -3.30 -28.17 -13.66
CA LEU A 105 -2.96 -26.89 -13.06
C LEU A 105 -1.55 -26.51 -13.50
N GLU A 106 -1.49 -25.49 -14.34
CA GLU A 106 -0.24 -24.86 -14.74
C GLU A 106 0.03 -23.69 -13.79
N VAL A 107 1.18 -23.73 -13.13
CA VAL A 107 1.65 -22.60 -12.32
C VAL A 107 2.82 -22.00 -13.08
N PHE A 108 2.83 -20.69 -13.22
CA PHE A 108 3.94 -19.98 -13.83
C PHE A 108 4.62 -19.12 -12.78
N ARG A 109 5.96 -19.17 -12.74
CA ARG A 109 6.77 -18.31 -11.89
C ARG A 109 7.56 -17.35 -12.74
N SER A 110 7.29 -16.06 -12.54
CA SER A 110 8.10 -14.99 -13.09
C SER A 110 9.47 -14.95 -12.40
N ARG A 111 10.56 -15.05 -13.17
CA ARG A 111 11.93 -14.95 -12.65
C ARG A 111 12.46 -13.53 -12.66
N THR A 112 11.99 -12.72 -13.61
CA THR A 112 12.45 -11.35 -13.78
C THR A 112 11.28 -10.46 -14.17
N MET A 113 11.08 -9.42 -13.37
CA MET A 113 10.09 -8.39 -13.62
C MET A 113 10.80 -7.09 -14.04
N PRO A 114 10.43 -6.47 -15.18
CA PRO A 114 10.94 -5.16 -15.55
C PRO A 114 10.58 -4.10 -14.48
N SER A 115 11.56 -3.29 -14.08
CA SER A 115 11.34 -2.17 -13.14
C SER A 115 11.42 -0.79 -13.79
N ASP A 116 11.80 -0.72 -15.08
CA ASP A 116 11.95 0.54 -15.80
C ASP A 116 10.59 1.18 -16.07
N LEU A 117 10.44 2.46 -15.72
CA LEU A 117 9.20 3.23 -15.85
C LEU A 117 8.99 3.74 -17.28
N VAL A 118 8.75 2.81 -18.21
CA VAL A 118 8.69 3.07 -19.66
C VAL A 118 7.27 3.30 -20.20
N LEU A 119 6.24 2.87 -19.49
CA LEU A 119 4.86 2.95 -19.95
C LEU A 119 4.24 4.28 -19.54
N ASP A 120 3.66 5.00 -20.50
CA ASP A 120 2.74 6.09 -20.18
C ASP A 120 1.38 5.53 -19.70
N ARG A 121 0.48 6.44 -19.28
CA ARG A 121 -0.84 6.07 -18.75
C ARG A 121 -1.65 5.19 -19.71
N ALA A 122 -1.61 5.49 -21.01
CA ALA A 122 -2.41 4.77 -22.01
C ALA A 122 -1.83 3.37 -22.29
N ALA A 123 -0.51 3.27 -22.39
CA ALA A 123 0.19 2.00 -22.57
C ALA A 123 0.01 1.09 -21.35
N PHE A 124 0.12 1.65 -20.14
CA PHE A 124 -0.12 0.93 -18.90
C PHE A 124 -1.56 0.40 -18.80
N ARG A 125 -2.56 1.21 -19.19
CA ARG A 125 -3.96 0.76 -19.29
C ARG A 125 -4.12 -0.42 -20.24
N GLY A 126 -3.42 -0.40 -21.37
CA GLY A 126 -3.40 -1.50 -22.34
C GLY A 126 -2.86 -2.79 -21.73
N GLU A 127 -1.72 -2.73 -21.06
CA GLU A 127 -1.14 -3.90 -20.38
C GLU A 127 -2.03 -4.41 -19.23
N LEU A 128 -2.61 -3.51 -18.42
CA LEU A 128 -3.53 -3.91 -17.36
C LEU A 128 -4.77 -4.61 -17.93
N THR A 129 -5.31 -4.09 -19.04
CA THR A 129 -6.45 -4.71 -19.74
C THR A 129 -6.09 -6.11 -20.21
N ALA A 130 -4.93 -6.28 -20.85
CA ALA A 130 -4.47 -7.58 -21.31
C ALA A 130 -4.34 -8.57 -20.14
N LEU A 131 -3.70 -8.15 -19.05
CA LEU A 131 -3.49 -8.97 -17.84
C LEU A 131 -4.80 -9.50 -17.25
N VAL A 132 -5.84 -8.66 -17.18
CA VAL A 132 -7.12 -9.03 -16.53
C VAL A 132 -8.15 -9.61 -17.50
N SER A 133 -7.90 -9.54 -18.81
CA SER A 133 -8.88 -9.96 -19.83
C SER A 133 -9.17 -11.47 -19.81
N GLU A 134 -8.20 -12.27 -19.39
CA GLU A 134 -8.33 -13.73 -19.31
C GLU A 134 -8.99 -14.20 -17.99
N LEU A 135 -9.18 -13.28 -17.03
CA LEU A 135 -9.76 -13.61 -15.73
C LEU A 135 -11.29 -13.59 -15.80
N ALA A 136 -11.90 -14.76 -15.59
CA ALA A 136 -13.36 -14.87 -15.51
C ALA A 136 -13.94 -14.16 -14.27
N ALA A 137 -13.23 -14.21 -13.14
CA ALA A 137 -13.61 -13.57 -11.89
C ALA A 137 -12.38 -13.30 -11.02
N VAL A 138 -12.46 -12.27 -10.17
CA VAL A 138 -11.43 -11.94 -9.17
C VAL A 138 -12.08 -11.95 -7.80
N SER A 139 -11.68 -12.88 -6.93
CA SER A 139 -12.19 -12.97 -5.56
C SER A 139 -11.52 -11.95 -4.63
N THR A 140 -10.20 -11.79 -4.78
CA THR A 140 -9.36 -10.95 -3.92
C THR A 140 -8.49 -10.04 -4.78
N ALA A 141 -8.38 -8.78 -4.39
CA ALA A 141 -7.46 -7.81 -4.98
C ALA A 141 -6.86 -6.97 -3.85
N GLU A 142 -5.54 -7.03 -3.71
CA GLU A 142 -4.78 -6.34 -2.66
C GLU A 142 -3.63 -5.58 -3.30
N PHE A 143 -3.39 -4.36 -2.82
CA PHE A 143 -2.31 -3.51 -3.29
C PHE A 143 -1.40 -3.16 -2.13
N LEU A 144 -0.11 -3.41 -2.32
CA LEU A 144 0.93 -3.14 -1.33
C LEU A 144 1.82 -2.00 -1.80
N ILE A 145 2.01 -1.01 -0.94
CA ILE A 145 2.97 0.08 -1.17
C ILE A 145 4.33 -0.40 -0.65
N SER A 146 5.25 -0.73 -1.55
CA SER A 146 6.56 -1.29 -1.22
C SER A 146 7.62 -0.24 -0.84
N GLY A 147 7.36 1.03 -1.12
CA GLY A 147 8.24 2.13 -0.74
C GLY A 147 7.89 3.44 -1.43
N ARG A 148 8.51 4.53 -0.98
CA ARG A 148 8.49 5.84 -1.65
C ARG A 148 9.92 6.24 -1.99
N SER A 149 10.17 6.70 -3.21
CA SER A 149 11.45 7.30 -3.57
C SER A 149 11.42 8.79 -3.20
N CYS A 150 12.38 9.25 -2.40
CA CYS A 150 12.51 10.67 -2.12
C CYS A 150 13.27 11.33 -3.27
N ALA A 151 12.57 12.15 -4.06
CA ALA A 151 13.23 13.10 -4.94
C ALA A 151 13.83 14.23 -4.08
N SER A 152 15.11 14.12 -3.72
CA SER A 152 15.78 15.14 -2.93
C SER A 152 16.02 16.40 -3.78
N THR A 153 15.08 17.33 -3.75
CA THR A 153 15.35 18.72 -4.15
C THR A 153 15.04 19.62 -2.97
N TRP A 154 15.82 19.45 -1.91
CA TRP A 154 15.81 20.40 -0.80
C TRP A 154 16.49 21.69 -1.29
N PRO A 155 15.89 22.88 -1.12
CA PRO A 155 16.58 24.12 -1.43
C PRO A 155 17.81 24.22 -0.53
N VAL A 156 18.99 24.28 -1.15
CA VAL A 156 20.23 24.60 -0.45
C VAL A 156 19.99 25.93 0.25
N ARG A 157 19.97 25.94 1.59
CA ARG A 157 20.01 27.20 2.35
C ARG A 157 21.20 27.99 1.81
N PRO A 158 21.05 29.27 1.41
CA PRO A 158 22.18 30.07 0.98
C PRO A 158 23.12 30.28 2.17
N GLY A 159 24.06 29.35 2.36
CA GLY A 159 25.16 29.44 3.30
C GLY A 159 26.21 30.37 2.73
N LYS A 160 26.63 31.35 3.55
CA LYS A 160 27.59 32.38 3.19
C LYS A 160 28.81 31.83 2.45
N ALA A 161 29.19 32.53 1.39
CA ALA A 161 30.38 32.29 0.59
C ALA A 161 31.63 32.20 1.49
N GLY A 162 32.34 31.08 1.40
CA GLY A 162 33.70 30.96 1.94
C GLY A 162 34.06 29.59 2.54
N ALA A 163 34.04 28.51 1.75
CA ALA A 163 34.89 27.32 1.99
C ALA A 163 34.92 26.42 0.74
N PRO A 164 36.06 25.78 0.40
CA PRO A 164 36.24 25.05 -0.85
C PRO A 164 35.46 23.74 -0.90
N ARG A 165 35.05 23.39 -2.12
CA ARG A 165 34.12 22.32 -2.49
C ARG A 165 34.69 20.94 -2.20
N GLY A 166 34.05 20.20 -1.29
CA GLY A 166 34.02 18.74 -1.30
C GLY A 166 32.61 18.30 -1.72
N SER A 167 32.49 17.66 -2.88
CA SER A 167 31.23 17.13 -3.39
C SER A 167 30.77 15.93 -2.56
N ALA A 168 29.97 16.16 -1.53
CA ALA A 168 29.28 15.10 -0.82
C ALA A 168 27.99 14.74 -1.56
N THR A 169 28.08 13.85 -2.56
CA THR A 169 26.93 13.07 -3.00
C THR A 169 26.54 12.13 -1.85
N GLY A 170 25.57 12.56 -1.05
CA GLY A 170 24.91 11.71 -0.07
C GLY A 170 24.15 10.61 -0.79
N ARG A 171 24.77 9.43 -0.87
CA ARG A 171 24.17 8.21 -1.39
C ARG A 171 23.19 7.69 -0.34
N CYS A 172 21.89 7.70 -0.63
CA CYS A 172 20.93 6.91 0.14
C CYS A 172 21.28 5.43 -0.08
N GLY A 173 21.89 4.80 0.93
CA GLY A 173 22.34 3.42 0.86
C GLY A 173 21.18 2.44 0.89
N GLY A 174 20.74 2.00 -0.29
CA GLY A 174 20.05 0.72 -0.46
C GLY A 174 21.11 -0.37 -0.68
N GLY A 175 21.57 -1.00 0.40
CA GLY A 175 22.50 -2.12 0.32
C GLY A 175 21.76 -3.40 -0.07
N ALA A 176 21.72 -3.71 -1.37
CA ALA A 176 21.48 -5.07 -1.84
C ALA A 176 22.84 -5.72 -2.10
N THR A 177 23.24 -6.66 -1.24
CA THR A 177 24.44 -7.48 -1.42
C THR A 177 24.15 -8.57 -2.46
N PRO A 178 24.87 -8.67 -3.59
CA PRO A 178 24.77 -9.85 -4.44
C PRO A 178 25.58 -11.01 -3.82
N ALA A 179 24.91 -12.14 -3.64
CA ALA A 179 25.55 -13.41 -3.30
C ALA A 179 26.45 -13.86 -4.47
N ALA A 180 27.69 -14.22 -4.15
CA ALA A 180 28.65 -14.77 -5.11
C ALA A 180 28.24 -16.19 -5.57
N PRO A 181 28.55 -16.59 -6.82
CA PRO A 181 28.40 -17.97 -7.25
C PRO A 181 29.49 -18.86 -6.63
N GLY A 182 29.06 -19.93 -5.95
CA GLY A 182 29.93 -21.02 -5.54
C GLY A 182 30.33 -21.88 -6.74
N ALA A 183 31.59 -22.33 -6.73
CA ALA A 183 32.23 -23.21 -7.69
C ALA A 183 31.65 -24.63 -7.70
#